data_AF-A0A0N4XMR5-F1
#
_entry.id   AF-A0A0N4XMR5-F1
#
_cell.length_a   1.000
_cell.length_b   1.000
_cell.length_c   1.000
_cell.angle_alpha   90.00
_cell.angle_beta   90.00
_cell.angle_gamma   90.00
#
_symmetry.space_group_name_H-M   'P 1'
#
loop_
_entity.id
_entity.type
_entity.pdbx_description
1 polymer ?
#
loop_
_entity_poly.entity_id
_entity_poly.type
_entity_poly.pdbx_seq_one_letter_code
_entity_poly.pdbx_strand_id
1 'polypeptide(L)'
;MKEVIDRKKYDVIIGTSPRGEAISGMYINTLNDIRVLLVFGGVSGVDAALEAEEALSETRAEEAFDRLVNSLPNKGTNSERVEENVFITLAEITMRLQQLCSK
;
A
#
# COMPACT_ATOMS: atom_id res chain seq x y z
N MET A 1 -4.96 10.14 8.67
CA MET A 1 -4.25 8.88 9.01
C MET A 1 -3.10 9.08 10.00
N LYS A 2 -2.41 10.23 9.96
CA LYS A 2 -1.30 10.58 10.86
C LYS A 2 -1.64 10.50 12.35
N GLU A 3 -2.91 10.66 12.71
CA GLU A 3 -3.37 10.57 14.10
C GLU A 3 -3.65 9.13 14.57
N VAL A 4 -3.86 8.20 13.64
CA VAL A 4 -4.20 6.79 13.95
C VAL A 4 -2.98 5.88 13.82
N ILE A 5 -2.04 6.21 12.92
CA ILE A 5 -0.80 5.47 12.74
C ILE A 5 0.35 6.19 13.45
N ASP A 6 1.01 5.51 14.38
CA ASP A 6 2.31 5.94 14.90
C ASP A 6 3.40 5.77 13.84
N ARG A 7 3.56 6.79 12.99
CA ARG A 7 4.49 6.77 11.84
C ARG A 7 5.94 6.49 12.23
N LYS A 8 6.36 6.77 13.47
CA LYS A 8 7.75 6.52 13.92
C LYS A 8 8.09 5.03 13.98
N LYS A 9 7.09 4.15 13.98
CA LYS A 9 7.26 2.69 14.00
C LYS A 9 7.47 2.08 12.63
N TYR A 10 7.26 2.82 11.54
CA TYR A 10 7.32 2.31 10.19
C TYR A 10 8.24 3.17 9.35
N ASP A 11 9.10 2.53 8.57
CA ASP A 11 10.04 3.22 7.69
C ASP A 11 9.37 3.55 6.35
N VAL A 12 8.32 2.79 5.99
CA VAL A 12 7.45 3.08 4.85
C VAL A 12 6.03 2.58 5.12
N ILE A 13 5.04 3.42 4.80
CA ILE A 13 3.61 3.12 4.90
C ILE A 13 3.01 3.16 3.50
N ILE A 14 2.50 2.02 3.05
CA ILE A 14 2.03 1.78 1.70
C ILE A 14 0.52 1.51 1.73
N GLY A 15 -0.25 2.30 1.01
CA GLY A 15 -1.69 2.08 0.82
C GLY A 15 -1.97 1.36 -0.49
N THR A 16 -2.97 0.46 -0.52
CA THR A 16 -3.43 -0.14 -1.77
C THR A 16 -4.52 0.71 -2.41
N SER A 17 -4.34 1.03 -3.69
CA SER A 17 -5.25 1.89 -4.46
C SER A 17 -5.28 1.45 -5.93
N PRO A 18 -6.46 1.42 -6.57
CA PRO A 18 -6.55 1.26 -8.03
C PRO A 18 -5.80 2.33 -8.82
N ARG A 19 -5.60 3.52 -8.23
CA ARG A 19 -4.87 4.67 -8.82
C ARG A 19 -3.38 4.66 -8.49
N GLY A 20 -2.93 3.71 -7.67
CA GLY A 20 -1.54 3.58 -7.27
C GLY A 20 -0.63 3.16 -8.42
N GLU A 21 0.68 3.29 -8.21
CA GLU A 21 1.67 2.79 -9.14
C GLU A 21 1.63 1.27 -9.20
N ALA A 22 1.98 0.68 -10.35
CA ALA A 22 2.09 -0.77 -10.43
C ALA A 22 3.11 -1.25 -9.39
N ILE A 23 2.68 -2.16 -8.50
CA ILE A 23 3.55 -2.72 -7.46
C ILE A 23 4.83 -3.31 -8.06
N SER A 24 4.75 -3.77 -9.32
CA SER A 24 5.85 -4.32 -10.08
C SER A 24 7.00 -3.30 -10.35
N GLY A 25 6.69 -2.01 -10.36
CA GLY A 25 7.65 -0.92 -10.56
C GLY A 25 8.22 -0.34 -9.26
N MET A 26 7.70 -0.75 -8.10
CA MET A 26 8.08 -0.16 -6.81
C MET A 26 9.47 -0.62 -6.37
N TYR A 27 10.34 0.33 -6.03
CA TYR A 27 11.63 0.06 -5.38
C TYR A 27 11.50 0.20 -3.86
N ILE A 28 11.91 -0.83 -3.13
CA ILE A 28 12.05 -0.79 -1.66
C ILE A 28 13.54 -0.90 -1.35
N ASN A 29 14.09 0.09 -0.66
CA ASN A 29 15.47 0.01 -0.17
C ASN A 29 15.52 -0.90 1.06
N THR A 30 16.15 -2.08 0.95
CA THR A 30 16.27 -3.06 2.03
C THR A 30 17.66 -3.11 2.65
N LEU A 31 18.49 -2.07 2.48
CA LEU A 31 19.83 -2.03 3.06
C LEU A 31 19.84 -2.12 4.60
N ASN A 32 18.67 -2.03 5.27
CA ASN A 32 18.46 -2.22 6.71
C ASN A 32 17.19 -3.03 6.98
N ASP A 33 17.02 -3.51 8.22
CA ASP A 33 15.72 -3.98 8.73
C ASP A 33 14.66 -2.91 8.47
N ILE A 34 13.69 -3.20 7.60
CA ILE A 34 12.64 -2.26 7.18
C ILE A 34 11.29 -2.68 7.77
N ARG A 35 10.64 -1.75 8.46
CA ARG A 35 9.29 -1.92 8.99
C ARG A 35 8.31 -1.33 8.00
N VAL A 36 7.69 -2.20 7.20
CA VAL A 36 6.67 -1.84 6.22
C VAL A 36 5.28 -1.98 6.85
N LEU A 37 4.46 -0.94 6.75
CA LEU A 37 3.02 -1.06 7.02
C LEU A 37 2.26 -1.07 5.70
N LEU A 38 1.53 -2.16 5.45
CA LEU A 38 0.59 -2.27 4.34
C LEU A 38 -0.81 -1.96 4.83
N VAL A 39 -1.49 -1.04 4.16
CA VAL A 39 -2.86 -0.63 4.48
C VAL A 39 -3.75 -0.97 3.30
N PHE A 40 -4.75 -1.80 3.57
CA PHE A 40 -5.71 -2.27 2.59
C PHE A 40 -7.03 -1.54 2.79
N GLY A 41 -7.56 -0.96 1.71
CA GLY A 41 -8.90 -0.40 1.69
C GLY A 41 -9.92 -1.37 1.07
N GLY A 42 -11.15 -0.89 0.91
CA GLY A 42 -12.23 -1.62 0.25
C GLY A 42 -12.08 -1.64 -1.29
N VAL A 43 -13.19 -1.80 -2.01
CA VAL A 43 -13.20 -1.86 -3.48
C VAL A 43 -12.52 -0.66 -4.15
N SER A 44 -12.67 0.52 -3.57
CA SER A 44 -12.04 1.76 -4.05
C SER A 44 -10.65 2.02 -3.45
N GLY A 45 -10.04 1.01 -2.83
CA GLY A 45 -8.77 1.15 -2.11
C GLY A 45 -8.89 2.05 -0.88
N VAL A 46 -7.74 2.53 -0.41
CA VAL A 46 -7.63 3.43 0.76
C VAL A 46 -8.18 4.83 0.48
N ASP A 47 -8.42 5.18 -0.79
CA ASP A 47 -8.91 6.49 -1.20
C ASP A 47 -10.28 6.81 -0.59
N ALA A 48 -11.23 5.87 -0.68
CA ALA A 48 -12.60 6.10 -0.23
C ALA A 48 -12.72 6.31 1.29
N ALA A 49 -11.86 5.66 2.08
CA ALA A 49 -11.86 5.83 3.53
C ALA A 49 -11.34 7.21 3.95
N LEU A 50 -10.42 7.79 3.17
CA LEU A 50 -9.87 9.12 3.42
C LEU A 50 -10.79 10.22 2.92
N GLU A 51 -11.38 10.03 1.74
CA GLU A 51 -12.32 10.99 1.14
C GLU A 51 -13.63 11.10 1.94
N ALA A 52 -14.02 10.07 2.70
CA ALA A 52 -15.25 10.03 3.48
C ALA A 52 -15.10 10.47 4.95
N GLU A 53 -13.88 10.58 5.48
CA GLU A 53 -13.65 10.85 6.90
C GLU A 53 -13.27 12.32 7.13
N GLU A 54 -14.25 13.12 7.54
CA GLU A 54 -14.06 14.56 7.81
C GLU A 54 -13.12 14.83 9.00
N ALA A 55 -12.95 13.85 9.91
CA ALA A 55 -12.06 14.00 11.06
C ALA A 55 -10.57 13.88 10.70
N LEU A 56 -10.22 13.43 9.48
CA LEU A 56 -8.84 13.33 9.06
C LEU A 56 -8.35 14.64 8.45
N SER A 57 -7.15 15.07 8.88
CA SER A 57 -6.48 16.26 8.33
C SER A 57 -6.08 16.11 6.86
N GLU A 58 -5.92 14.88 6.39
CA GLU A 58 -5.52 14.53 5.03
C GLU A 58 -6.75 14.40 4.15
N THR A 59 -6.78 15.15 3.05
CA THR A 59 -7.91 15.15 2.10
C THR A 59 -7.67 14.21 0.92
N ARG A 60 -6.44 13.71 0.80
CA ARG A 60 -5.99 12.85 -0.29
C ARG A 60 -5.18 11.67 0.23
N ALA A 61 -5.29 10.54 -0.46
CA ALA A 61 -4.51 9.34 -0.13
C ALA A 61 -3.00 9.58 -0.21
N GLU A 62 -2.53 10.38 -1.16
CA GLU A 62 -1.11 10.71 -1.31
C GLU A 62 -0.55 11.52 -0.13
N GLU A 63 -1.39 12.16 0.68
CA GLU A 63 -0.96 12.91 1.89
C GLU A 63 -0.82 12.01 3.12
N ALA A 64 -1.48 10.85 3.09
CA ALA A 64 -1.54 9.88 4.18
C ALA A 64 -0.50 8.77 4.05
N PHE A 65 -0.13 8.39 2.83
CA PHE A 65 0.74 7.25 2.53
C PHE A 65 2.04 7.68 1.87
N ASP A 66 3.15 6.99 2.18
CA ASP A 66 4.43 7.25 1.51
C ASP A 66 4.40 6.74 0.06
N ARG A 67 3.61 5.70 -0.20
CA ARG A 67 3.35 5.13 -1.53
C ARG A 67 1.91 4.64 -1.62
N LEU A 68 1.35 4.75 -2.83
CA LEU A 68 0.11 4.08 -3.19
C LEU A 68 0.41 3.07 -4.29
N VAL A 69 0.02 1.81 -4.09
CA VAL A 69 0.29 0.74 -5.04
C VAL A 69 -1.00 0.11 -5.56
N ASN A 70 -0.98 -0.19 -6.86
CA ASN A 70 -1.93 -1.08 -7.50
C ASN A 70 -1.26 -2.46 -7.64
N SER A 71 -1.77 -3.41 -6.86
CA SER A 71 -1.22 -4.77 -6.79
C SER A 71 -1.58 -5.62 -8.01
N LEU A 72 -2.59 -5.22 -8.79
CA LEU A 72 -3.05 -5.95 -9.97
C LEU A 72 -3.55 -4.97 -11.07
N PRO A 73 -2.65 -4.20 -11.71
CA PRO A 73 -3.03 -3.16 -12.68
C PRO A 73 -3.76 -3.70 -13.92
N ASN A 74 -3.50 -4.94 -14.32
CA ASN A 74 -4.10 -5.58 -15.50
C ASN A 74 -5.11 -6.67 -15.13
N LYS A 75 -5.95 -6.41 -14.12
CA LYS A 75 -6.99 -7.36 -13.71
C LYS A 75 -8.00 -7.63 -14.81
N GLY A 76 -8.43 -8.88 -14.93
CA GLY A 76 -9.52 -9.29 -15.83
C GLY A 76 -10.92 -9.09 -15.24
N THR A 77 -11.03 -8.44 -14.07
CA THR A 77 -12.27 -8.26 -13.31
C THR A 77 -12.56 -6.78 -13.08
N ASN A 78 -13.82 -6.43 -12.84
CA ASN A 78 -14.21 -5.05 -12.52
C ASN A 78 -13.69 -4.60 -11.14
N SER A 79 -13.56 -5.54 -10.20
CA SER A 79 -13.06 -5.29 -8.85
C SER A 79 -12.24 -6.46 -8.33
N GLU A 80 -11.39 -6.18 -7.35
CA GLU A 80 -10.71 -7.16 -6.52
C GLU A 80 -11.33 -7.07 -5.14
N ARG A 81 -11.60 -8.20 -4.51
CA ARG A 81 -11.99 -8.22 -3.11
C ARG A 81 -10.76 -7.98 -2.24
N VAL A 82 -10.98 -7.51 -1.02
CA VAL A 82 -9.89 -7.16 -0.11
C VAL A 82 -9.03 -8.38 0.20
N GLU A 83 -9.64 -9.54 0.39
CA GLU A 83 -8.93 -10.81 0.64
C GLU A 83 -8.03 -11.25 -0.52
N GLU A 84 -8.42 -10.97 -1.77
CA GLU A 84 -7.62 -11.25 -2.97
C GLU A 84 -6.44 -10.27 -3.05
N ASN A 85 -6.73 -8.98 -2.83
CA ASN A 85 -5.73 -7.92 -2.87
C ASN A 85 -4.66 -8.09 -1.78
N VAL A 86 -5.05 -8.50 -0.57
CA VAL A 86 -4.12 -8.83 0.52
C VAL A 86 -3.13 -9.91 0.09
N PHE A 87 -3.63 -11.01 -0.48
CA PHE A 87 -2.77 -12.13 -0.86
C PHE A 87 -1.80 -11.77 -1.99
N ILE A 88 -2.29 -11.10 -3.04
CA ILE A 88 -1.47 -10.68 -4.18
C ILE A 88 -0.40 -9.68 -3.76
N THR A 89 -0.76 -8.69 -2.95
CA THR A 89 0.17 -7.66 -2.46
C THR A 89 1.28 -8.27 -1.62
N LEU A 90 0.94 -9.16 -0.68
CA LEU A 90 1.93 -9.82 0.17
C LEU A 90 2.87 -10.73 -0.63
N ALA A 91 2.34 -11.47 -1.63
CA ALA A 91 3.16 -12.31 -2.48
C ALA A 91 4.20 -11.50 -3.27
N GLU A 92 3.78 -10.41 -3.90
CA GLU A 92 4.68 -9.55 -4.68
C GLU A 92 5.72 -8.85 -3.79
N ILE A 93 5.31 -8.31 -2.64
CA ILE A 93 6.24 -7.66 -1.70
C ILE A 93 7.24 -8.67 -1.14
N THR A 94 6.79 -9.86 -0.74
CA THR A 94 7.68 -10.90 -0.24
C THR A 94 8.74 -11.27 -1.29
N MET A 95 8.32 -11.47 -2.54
CA MET A 95 9.23 -11.77 -3.64
C MET A 95 10.27 -10.66 -3.83
N ARG A 96 9.85 -9.39 -3.79
CA ARG A 96 10.76 -8.23 -3.90
C ARG A 96 11.75 -8.15 -2.76
N LEU A 97 11.29 -8.31 -1.53
CA LEU A 97 12.15 -8.29 -0.35
C LEU A 97 13.18 -9.44 -0.40
N GLN A 98 12.76 -10.64 -0.81
CA GLN A 98 13.65 -11.79 -0.97
C GLN A 98 14.72 -11.58 -2.05
N GLN A 99 14.36 -10.98 -3.21
CA GLN A 99 15.32 -10.66 -4.27
C GLN A 99 16.44 -9.73 -3.80
N LEU A 100 16.16 -8.89 -2.81
CA LEU A 100 17.14 -7.94 -2.28
C LEU A 100 18.02 -8.52 -1.16
N CYS A 101 17.51 -9.50 -0.39
CA CYS A 101 18.29 -10.22 0.62
C CYS A 101 19.15 -11.36 0.05
N SER A 102 18.95 -11.75 -1.21
CA SER A 102 19.66 -12.88 -1.86
C SER A 102 20.96 -12.46 -2.55
N LYS A 103 21.57 -11.34 -2.17
CA LYS A 103 22.87 -10.87 -2.68
C LYS A 103 23.93 -10.86 -1.59
#